data_AF-A0A934Z7L1-F1
#
_entry.id   AF-A0A934Z7L1-F1
#
_cell.length_a   1.000
_cell.length_b   1.000
_cell.length_c   1.000
_cell.angle_alpha   90.00
_cell.angle_beta   90.00
_cell.angle_gamma   90.00
#
_symmetry.space_group_name_H-M   'P 1'
#
loop_
_entity.id
_entity.type
_entity.pdbx_description
1 polymer ?
#
loop_
_entity_poly.entity_id
_entity_poly.type
_entity_poly.pdbx_seq_one_letter_code
_entity_poly.pdbx_strand_id
1 'polypeptide(L)' 'MYHREGVGHAWLVDPAAQTLEVYRRHELGWLLVATFEGDDVVRAEPFDAIELSLAGLWAR' A
#
# COMPACT_ATOMS: atom_id res chain seq x y z
N MET A 1 -10.25 6.47 11.23
CA MET A 1 -11.62 6.61 10.70
C MET A 1 -11.85 5.82 9.40
N TYR A 2 -10.87 5.62 8.50
CA TYR A 2 -11.07 4.96 7.19
C TYR A 2 -11.81 3.61 7.16
N HIS A 3 -11.54 2.69 8.09
CA HIS A 3 -12.18 1.36 8.10
C HIS A 3 -13.70 1.44 8.34
N ARG A 4 -14.10 2.35 9.24
CA ARG A 4 -15.50 2.60 9.58
C ARG A 4 -16.26 3.28 8.44
N GLU A 5 -15.57 4.12 7.68
CA GLU A 5 -16.13 4.76 6.47
C GLU A 5 -16.17 3.82 5.25
N GLY A 6 -15.82 2.54 5.40
CA GLY A 6 -15.96 1.52 4.36
C GLY A 6 -14.87 1.53 3.28
N VAL A 7 -13.73 2.18 3.53
CA VAL A 7 -12.58 2.16 2.61
C VAL A 7 -12.09 0.72 2.43
N GLY A 8 -12.01 0.25 1.18
CA GLY A 8 -11.63 -1.14 0.85
C GLY A 8 -10.13 -1.43 0.99
N HIS A 9 -9.28 -0.45 0.69
CA HIS A 9 -7.82 -0.59 0.71
C HIS A 9 -7.16 0.67 1.27
N ALA A 10 -6.12 0.49 2.08
CA ALA A 10 -5.32 1.57 2.62
C ALA A 10 -3.84 1.30 2.34
N TRP A 11 -3.13 2.29 1.82
CA TRP A 11 -1.69 2.22 1.58
C TRP A 11 -0.97 3.07 2.61
N LEU A 12 -0.03 2.46 3.33
CA LEU A 12 0.86 3.17 4.23
C LEU A 12 2.22 3.27 3.56
N VAL A 13 2.65 4.50 3.30
CA VAL A 13 3.94 4.80 2.69
C VAL A 13 4.83 5.34 3.81
N ASP A 14 5.99 4.72 4.02
CA ASP A 14 7.05 5.24 4.87
C ASP A 14 8.23 5.69 3.99
N PRO A 15 8.38 6.99 3.71
CA PRO A 15 9.47 7.48 2.88
C PRO A 15 10.86 7.33 3.50
N ALA A 16 10.97 7.27 4.83
CA ALA A 16 12.24 7.14 5.52
C ALA A 16 12.76 5.70 5.46
N ALA A 17 11.85 4.73 5.64
CA ALA A 17 12.15 3.31 5.46
C ALA A 17 12.08 2.86 3.99
N GLN A 18 11.54 3.69 3.10
CA GLN A 18 11.22 3.38 1.70
C GLN A 18 10.36 2.12 1.57
N THR A 19 9.28 2.06 2.34
CA THR A 19 8.34 0.93 2.30
C THR A 19 6.93 1.37 1.91
N LEU A 20 6.23 0.46 1.24
CA LEU A 20 4.80 0.54 0.97
C LEU A 20 4.12 -0.70 1.56
N GLU A 21 3.24 -0.49 2.54
CA GLU A 21 2.38 -1.52 3.10
C GLU A 21 0.96 -1.38 2.54
N VAL A 22 0.42 -2.47 2.00
CA VAL A 22 -0.93 -2.50 1.43
C VAL A 22 -1.84 -3.25 2.39
N TYR A 23 -2.85 -2.55 2.88
CA TYR A 23 -3.88 -3.12 3.74
C TYR A 23 -5.19 -3.27 2.99
N ARG A 24 -5.81 -4.45 3.10
CA ARG A 24 -7.18 -4.71 2.66
C ARG A 24 -8.13 -4.68 3.85
N ARG A 25 -9.31 -4.11 3.66
CA ARG A 25 -10.38 -4.16 4.65
C ARG A 25 -10.81 -5.61 4.90
N HIS A 26 -10.88 -5.98 6.16
CA HIS A 26 -11.41 -7.25 6.65
C HIS A 26 -12.49 -7.00 7.72
N GLU A 27 -13.30 -8.01 8.04
CA GLU A 27 -14.40 -7.88 9.01
C GLU A 27 -13.93 -7.39 10.39
N LEU A 28 -12.77 -7.89 10.83
CA LEU A 28 -12.18 -7.59 12.14
C LEU A 28 -11.21 -6.39 12.14
N GLY A 29 -10.97 -5.76 10.99
CA GLY A 29 -9.99 -4.66 10.89
C GLY A 29 -9.28 -4.61 9.55
N TRP A 30 -7.98 -4.33 9.57
CA TRP A 30 -7.13 -4.29 8.38
C TRP A 30 -6.27 -5.54 8.28
N LEU A 31 -6.23 -6.14 7.10
CA LEU A 31 -5.33 -7.23 6.77
C LEU A 31 -4.16 -6.68 5.95
N LEU A 32 -2.93 -6.84 6.42
CA LEU A 32 -1.74 -6.58 5.62
C LEU A 32 -1.66 -7.65 4.53
N VAL A 33 -1.77 -7.25 3.26
CA VAL A 33 -1.77 -8.17 2.11
C VAL A 33 -0.47 -8.14 1.33
N ALA A 34 0.28 -7.05 1.40
CA ALA A 34 1.60 -6.94 0.78
C ALA A 34 2.45 -5.88 1.49
N THR A 35 3.77 -6.10 1.44
CA THR A 35 4.79 -5.11 1.78
C THR A 35 5.78 -5.06 0.63
N PHE A 36 6.11 -3.87 0.19
CA PHE A 36 7.09 -3.59 -0.85
C PHE A 36 8.13 -2.60 -0.35
N GLU A 37 9.32 -2.62 -0.95
CA GLU A 37 10.48 -1.87 -0.46
C GLU A 37 11.25 -1.24 -1.62
N GLY A 38 11.89 -0.10 -1.37
CA GLY A 38 12.81 0.53 -2.31
C GLY A 38 12.18 0.96 -3.63
N ASP A 39 12.94 0.84 -4.72
CA ASP A 39 12.56 1.36 -6.04
C ASP A 39 11.79 0.34 -6.91
N ASP A 40 11.19 -0.68 -6.29
CA ASP A 40 10.54 -1.79 -6.99
C ASP A 40 9.40 -1.33 -7.91
N VAL A 41 9.16 -2.14 -8.95
CA VAL A 41 7.96 -2.05 -9.80
C VAL A 41 6.98 -3.12 -9.36
N VAL A 42 5.85 -2.70 -8.80
CA VAL A 42 4.92 -3.58 -8.08
C VAL A 42 3.54 -3.59 -8.70
N ARG A 43 2.79 -4.66 -8.42
CA ARG A 43 1.35 -4.77 -8.65
C ARG A 43 0.68 -4.81 -7.29
N ALA A 44 0.12 -3.69 -6.87
CA ALA A 44 -0.44 -3.49 -5.54
C ALA A 44 -1.94 -3.26 -5.62
N GLU A 45 -2.72 -3.96 -4.79
CA GLU A 45 -4.18 -3.78 -4.77
C GLU A 45 -4.58 -2.37 -4.33
N PRO A 46 -5.62 -1.76 -4.92
CA PRO A 46 -6.58 -2.37 -5.86
C PRO A 46 -6.18 -2.22 -7.33
N PHE A 47 -4.91 -1.91 -7.61
CA PHE A 47 -4.37 -1.64 -8.94
C PHE A 47 -3.42 -2.74 -9.41
N ASP A 48 -3.59 -3.98 -8.94
CA ASP A 48 -2.76 -5.14 -9.29
C ASP A 48 -2.81 -5.50 -10.79
N ALA A 49 -3.76 -4.95 -11.53
CA ALA A 49 -3.81 -5.03 -12.99
C ALA A 49 -2.71 -4.22 -13.70
N ILE A 50 -2.07 -3.24 -13.05
CA ILE A 50 -1.05 -2.37 -13.64
C ILE A 50 0.25 -2.39 -12.83
N GLU A 51 1.35 -2.06 -13.49
CA GLU A 51 2.65 -1.87 -12.84
C GLU A 51 2.79 -0.45 -12.30
N LEU A 52 3.30 -0.35 -11.08
CA LEU A 52 3.56 0.90 -10.38
C LEU A 52 5.01 0.94 -9.91
N SER A 53 5.76 1.94 -10.35
CA SER A 53 7.12 2.18 -9.87
C SER A 53 7.09 2.96 -8.56
N LEU A 54 7.72 2.42 -7.52
CA LEU A 54 7.79 3.07 -6.21
C LEU A 54 8.86 4.16 -6.12
N ALA A 55 9.81 4.20 -7.06
CA ALA A 55 10.92 5.14 -7.08
C ALA A 55 10.52 6.63 -6.98
N GLY A 56 9.28 6.96 -7.37
CA GLY A 56 8.73 8.33 -7.29
C GLY A 56 8.06 8.69 -5.96
N LEU A 57 7.90 7.75 -5.03
CA LEU A 57 7.20 7.97 -3.75
C LEU A 57 8.11 8.49 -2.63
N TRP A 58 9.43 8.38 -2.80
CA TRP A 58 10.39 8.66 -1.74
C TRP A 58 10.81 10.14 -1.77
N ALA A 59 10.61 10.83 -0.65
CA ALA A 59 11.18 12.16 -0.45
C ALA A 59 12.70 12.02 -0.37
N ARG A 60 13.43 12.67 -1.29
CA ARG A 60 14.89 12.74 -1.27
C ARG A 60 15.39 13.94 -0.48
#